data_AF-A0A954W007-F1
#
_entry.id   AF-A0A954W007-F1
#
_cell.length_a   1.000
_cell.length_b   1.000
_cell.length_c   1.000
_cell.angle_alpha   90.00
_cell.angle_beta   90.00
_cell.angle_gamma   90.00
#
_symmetry.space_group_name_H-M   'P 1'
#
loop_
_entity.id
_entity.type
_entity.pdbx_description
1 polymer ?
#
loop_
_entity_poly.entity_id
_entity_poly.type
_entity_poly.pdbx_seq_one_letter_code
_entity_poly.pdbx_strand_id
1 'polypeptide(L)'
;MRKRRNSLRYVPFLQKVVGLEFMYITPGKFVRRNTVLAILVCFFGVVFYSQAFGQNIERYRPLELTPPSVQIPEIDREKLDAVTGDDKVLVEQLEAVIVIDHQDKVSKETEIDDLLGVHHKFEATDSLVYGAGVQQIIGRYLGQPITLRNLNQMARDIILHYRDCKQPIVDVAIPEQRITGGTVHVVVTETRIDRIVVQPGGYFDCCELSRWIRCTQTGDRIYEPKLESDLFWLNQNPFRKVTLDFQPGANSGTTDVIFKSCDVRPLRGYIGL
;
A
#
# COMPACT_ATOMS: atom_id res chain seq x y z
N MET A 1 -64.66 -8.01 -10.33
CA MET A 1 -64.79 -6.84 -9.43
C MET A 1 -63.68 -5.83 -9.72
N ARG A 2 -63.97 -4.55 -9.46
CA ARG A 2 -63.36 -3.31 -9.96
C ARG A 2 -61.82 -3.21 -9.96
N LYS A 3 -61.31 -2.76 -11.10
CA LYS A 3 -59.97 -2.21 -11.41
C LYS A 3 -59.92 -0.73 -11.00
N ARG A 4 -58.87 -0.26 -10.31
CA ARG A 4 -58.45 1.15 -10.32
C ARG A 4 -56.93 1.29 -10.27
N ARG A 5 -56.35 1.60 -11.43
CA ARG A 5 -55.19 2.49 -11.61
C ARG A 5 -55.66 3.93 -11.44
N ASN A 6 -54.76 4.83 -11.02
CA ASN A 6 -54.60 6.22 -11.47
C ASN A 6 -53.31 6.74 -10.81
N SER A 7 -52.17 6.98 -11.48
CA SER A 7 -51.82 7.84 -12.62
C SER A 7 -51.81 9.34 -12.31
N LEU A 8 -50.61 9.92 -12.45
CA LEU A 8 -50.28 11.35 -12.45
C LEU A 8 -51.18 12.19 -13.38
N ARG A 9 -51.33 13.47 -12.99
CA ARG A 9 -51.70 14.67 -13.79
C ARG A 9 -51.22 15.86 -12.93
N TYR A 10 -50.33 16.79 -13.30
CA TYR A 10 -50.28 17.76 -14.43
C TYR A 10 -51.69 18.37 -14.67
N VAL A 11 -52.00 19.67 -14.60
CA VAL A 11 -51.37 20.99 -14.86
C VAL A 11 -52.28 22.03 -14.09
N PRO A 12 -52.56 23.31 -14.47
CA PRO A 12 -51.79 24.50 -14.89
C PRO A 12 -52.20 25.83 -14.15
N PHE A 13 -51.34 26.87 -14.22
CA PHE A 13 -51.60 28.24 -14.77
C PHE A 13 -52.65 29.23 -14.17
N LEU A 14 -52.31 30.52 -14.31
CA LEU A 14 -53.06 31.80 -14.14
C LEU A 14 -53.34 32.28 -12.70
N GLN A 15 -52.70 33.36 -12.21
CA GLN A 15 -52.90 34.78 -12.58
C GLN A 15 -54.31 35.31 -12.26
N LYS A 16 -54.40 36.10 -11.19
CA LYS A 16 -55.38 37.19 -10.96
C LYS A 16 -54.82 38.04 -9.80
N VAL A 17 -54.28 39.23 -10.05
CA VAL A 17 -54.96 40.51 -10.33
C VAL A 17 -55.67 41.06 -9.11
N VAL A 18 -55.01 42.07 -8.51
CA VAL A 18 -55.54 43.36 -8.05
C VAL A 18 -56.68 43.36 -7.04
N GLY A 19 -56.36 43.86 -5.84
CA GLY A 19 -57.31 44.44 -4.89
C GLY A 19 -56.59 45.53 -4.08
N LEU A 20 -56.45 46.72 -4.68
CA LEU A 20 -56.06 47.94 -3.98
C LEU A 20 -57.20 48.34 -3.03
N GLU A 21 -56.93 48.38 -1.73
CA GLU A 21 -57.72 49.18 -0.81
C GLU A 21 -57.17 50.61 -0.77
N PHE A 22 -57.84 51.49 -1.53
CA PHE A 22 -57.71 52.93 -1.40
C PHE A 22 -58.51 53.39 -0.18
N MET A 23 -57.83 53.60 0.94
CA MET A 23 -58.38 54.34 2.08
C MET A 23 -58.30 55.83 1.75
N TYR A 24 -59.48 56.41 1.49
CA TYR A 24 -59.68 57.83 1.22
C TYR A 24 -59.30 58.68 2.44
N ILE A 25 -58.34 59.59 2.28
CA ILE A 25 -58.20 60.78 3.13
C ILE A 25 -58.47 62.01 2.25
N THR A 26 -59.47 62.76 2.69
CA THR A 26 -60.04 63.98 2.12
C THR A 26 -59.02 65.12 1.91
N PRO A 27 -59.30 66.06 0.98
CA PRO A 27 -58.31 66.99 0.48
C PRO A 27 -58.14 68.22 1.38
N GLY A 28 -56.93 68.40 1.90
CA GLY A 28 -56.49 69.63 2.57
C GLY A 28 -55.34 70.25 1.79
N LYS A 29 -55.58 71.44 1.23
CA LYS A 29 -54.66 72.24 0.42
C LYS A 29 -53.30 72.42 1.10
N PHE A 30 -52.21 71.91 0.52
CA PHE A 30 -50.90 72.59 0.56
C PHE A 30 -49.95 71.99 -0.51
N VAL A 31 -49.99 72.59 -1.70
CA VAL A 31 -49.10 72.29 -2.82
C VAL A 31 -47.75 72.99 -2.60
N ARG A 32 -46.67 72.32 -3.04
CA ARG A 32 -45.30 72.82 -3.27
C ARG A 32 -44.41 73.06 -2.03
N ARG A 33 -43.79 71.99 -1.50
CA ARG A 33 -42.36 72.05 -1.08
C ARG A 33 -41.63 70.73 -0.76
N ASN A 34 -42.26 69.54 -0.82
CA ASN A 34 -41.65 68.32 -0.27
C ASN A 34 -41.38 67.17 -1.26
N THR A 35 -41.62 67.34 -2.55
CA THR A 35 -41.36 66.27 -3.54
C THR A 35 -39.87 66.01 -3.78
N VAL A 36 -38.99 66.99 -3.49
CA VAL A 36 -37.53 66.82 -3.63
C VAL A 36 -36.95 66.00 -2.47
N LEU A 37 -37.54 66.08 -1.27
CA LEU A 37 -37.03 65.38 -0.08
C LEU A 37 -37.28 63.86 -0.16
N ALA A 38 -38.40 63.44 -0.76
CA ALA A 38 -38.76 62.02 -0.88
C ALA A 38 -37.85 61.24 -1.84
N ILE A 39 -37.35 61.88 -2.91
CA ILE A 39 -36.43 61.25 -3.86
C ILE A 39 -35.03 61.09 -3.24
N LEU A 40 -34.62 62.01 -2.38
CA LEU A 40 -33.32 61.99 -1.70
C LEU A 40 -33.25 60.89 -0.62
N VAL A 41 -34.36 60.59 0.05
CA VAL A 41 -34.46 59.48 1.02
C VAL A 41 -34.44 58.11 0.32
N CYS A 42 -35.02 57.98 -0.87
CA CYS A 42 -34.90 56.74 -1.65
C CYS A 42 -33.48 56.50 -2.18
N PHE A 43 -32.75 57.55 -2.57
CA PHE A 43 -31.35 57.40 -3.00
C PHE A 43 -30.41 57.05 -1.83
N PHE A 44 -30.66 57.60 -0.62
CA PHE A 44 -29.89 57.24 0.57
C PHE A 44 -30.22 55.83 1.11
N GLY A 45 -31.45 55.35 0.91
CA GLY A 45 -31.86 53.99 1.30
C GLY A 45 -31.27 52.89 0.40
N VAL A 46 -31.06 53.17 -0.89
CA VAL A 46 -30.51 52.17 -1.83
C VAL A 46 -28.98 52.08 -1.74
N VAL A 47 -28.27 53.15 -1.40
CA VAL A 47 -26.81 53.12 -1.20
C VAL A 47 -26.41 52.38 0.09
N PHE A 48 -27.32 52.24 1.06
CA PHE A 48 -27.06 51.49 2.30
C PHE A 48 -27.40 50.00 2.23
N TYR A 49 -28.06 49.52 1.17
CA TYR A 49 -28.52 48.12 1.09
C TYR A 49 -27.56 47.17 0.35
N SER A 50 -26.47 47.65 -0.24
CA SER A 50 -25.59 46.81 -1.07
C SER A 50 -24.25 46.43 -0.42
N GLN A 51 -24.17 46.40 0.91
CA GLN A 51 -23.00 45.84 1.63
C GLN A 51 -23.42 44.65 2.50
N ALA A 52 -24.26 43.76 1.97
CA ALA A 52 -24.33 42.39 2.47
C ALA A 52 -23.20 41.59 1.79
N PHE A 53 -21.98 41.85 2.26
CA PHE A 53 -20.79 41.10 1.86
C PHE A 53 -21.00 39.62 2.19
N GLY A 54 -21.07 38.78 1.15
CA GLY A 54 -20.81 37.35 1.27
C GLY A 54 -19.34 37.09 1.57
N GLN A 55 -18.86 37.43 2.78
CA GLN A 55 -17.43 37.36 3.15
C GLN A 55 -17.12 36.60 4.43
N ASN A 56 -18.02 35.72 4.89
CA ASN A 56 -17.72 34.87 6.06
C ASN A 56 -17.72 33.38 5.73
N ILE A 57 -17.48 33.00 4.47
CA ILE A 57 -17.34 31.58 4.10
C ILE A 57 -15.99 31.04 4.59
N GLU A 58 -14.97 31.88 4.66
CA GLU A 58 -13.62 31.54 5.14
C GLU A 58 -13.59 31.20 6.64
N ARG A 59 -14.47 31.79 7.46
CA ARG A 59 -14.61 31.50 8.89
C ARG A 59 -15.12 30.08 9.16
N TYR A 60 -15.88 29.51 8.22
CA TYR A 60 -16.36 28.14 8.29
C TYR A 60 -15.51 27.18 7.44
N ARG A 61 -14.40 27.65 6.85
CA ARG A 61 -13.46 26.74 6.20
C ARG A 61 -12.99 25.78 7.27
N PRO A 62 -13.26 24.46 7.14
CA PRO A 62 -12.71 23.49 8.07
C PRO A 62 -11.22 23.75 8.15
N LEU A 63 -10.67 23.81 9.37
CA LEU A 63 -9.23 23.81 9.57
C LEU A 63 -8.66 22.73 8.64
N GLU A 64 -7.79 23.13 7.71
CA GLU A 64 -7.03 22.19 6.90
C GLU A 64 -6.09 21.50 7.88
N LEU A 65 -6.60 20.41 8.48
CA LEU A 65 -5.76 19.47 9.19
C LEU A 65 -4.81 18.97 8.12
N THR A 66 -3.53 19.36 8.21
CA THR A 66 -2.48 18.62 7.51
C THR A 66 -2.69 17.18 7.93
N PRO A 67 -3.12 16.27 7.03
CA PRO A 67 -3.20 14.88 7.41
C PRO A 67 -1.81 14.54 7.94
N PRO A 68 -1.71 13.86 9.11
CA PRO A 68 -0.41 13.36 9.53
C PRO A 68 0.18 12.67 8.31
N SER A 69 1.37 13.08 7.89
CA SER A 69 2.02 12.47 6.74
C SER A 69 2.04 10.97 7.03
N VAL A 70 1.19 10.19 6.35
CA VAL A 70 1.16 8.75 6.48
C VAL A 70 2.42 8.30 5.75
N GLN A 71 3.55 8.37 6.46
CA GLN A 71 4.77 7.73 6.02
C GLN A 71 4.47 6.24 6.12
N ILE A 72 4.19 5.63 4.97
CA ILE A 72 4.20 4.17 4.88
C ILE A 72 5.59 3.77 5.38
N PRO A 73 5.69 2.96 6.44
CA PRO A 73 7.00 2.51 6.90
C PRO A 73 7.65 1.79 5.73
N GLU A 74 8.75 2.33 5.22
CA GLU A 74 9.57 1.62 4.26
C GLU A 74 10.15 0.42 5.01
N ILE A 75 9.88 -0.78 4.49
CA ILE A 75 10.44 -2.01 5.06
C ILE A 75 11.96 -1.90 4.87
N ASP A 76 12.72 -1.89 5.97
CA ASP A 76 14.18 -1.76 5.91
C ASP A 76 14.75 -2.98 5.19
N ARG A 77 15.21 -2.77 3.95
CA ARG A 77 15.77 -3.81 3.10
C ARG A 77 17.25 -3.91 3.37
N GLU A 78 17.65 -4.98 4.03
CA GLU A 78 19.07 -5.25 4.26
C GLU A 78 19.86 -5.21 2.94
N LYS A 79 20.92 -4.41 2.91
CA LYS A 79 21.77 -4.26 1.73
C LYS A 79 22.50 -5.58 1.49
N LEU A 80 22.44 -6.09 0.27
CA LEU A 80 23.21 -7.28 -0.09
C LEU A 80 24.71 -6.97 -0.08
N ASP A 81 25.47 -7.84 0.56
CA ASP A 81 26.93 -7.81 0.59
C ASP A 81 27.52 -7.85 -0.82
N ALA A 82 28.78 -7.42 -0.94
CA ALA A 82 29.51 -7.57 -2.20
C ALA A 82 29.67 -9.05 -2.57
N VAL A 83 29.57 -9.37 -3.86
CA VAL A 83 29.77 -10.76 -4.32
C VAL A 83 31.21 -11.17 -4.05
N THR A 84 31.36 -12.19 -3.21
CA THR A 84 32.65 -12.77 -2.84
C THR A 84 32.85 -14.08 -3.60
N GLY A 85 34.10 -14.45 -3.88
CA GLY A 85 34.42 -15.70 -4.57
C GLY A 85 35.60 -15.56 -5.52
N ASP A 86 36.28 -16.68 -5.76
CA ASP A 86 37.43 -16.75 -6.65
C ASP A 86 37.00 -16.89 -8.11
N ASP A 87 37.83 -16.36 -9.01
CA ASP A 87 37.67 -16.45 -10.46
C ASP A 87 38.30 -17.71 -11.07
N LYS A 88 38.66 -18.68 -10.21
CA LYS A 88 39.18 -19.97 -10.66
C LYS A 88 38.07 -20.74 -11.38
N VAL A 89 38.33 -21.12 -12.62
CA VAL A 89 37.43 -21.96 -13.42
C VAL A 89 37.41 -23.37 -12.81
N LEU A 90 36.23 -23.79 -12.39
CA LEU A 90 35.94 -25.13 -11.89
C LEU A 90 35.60 -26.07 -13.06
N VAL A 91 34.76 -25.58 -13.98
CA VAL A 91 34.33 -26.28 -15.20
C VAL A 91 34.18 -25.25 -16.32
N GLU A 92 34.49 -25.64 -17.55
CA GLU A 92 34.55 -24.74 -18.71
C GLU A 92 33.18 -24.14 -19.09
N GLN A 93 32.09 -24.87 -18.89
CA GLN A 93 30.75 -24.44 -19.28
C GLN A 93 29.69 -24.91 -18.27
N LEU A 94 28.76 -24.01 -17.96
CA LEU A 94 27.52 -24.32 -17.24
C LEU A 94 26.47 -24.84 -18.22
N GLU A 95 26.21 -26.14 -18.19
CA GLU A 95 25.27 -26.80 -19.10
C GLU A 95 23.84 -26.78 -18.54
N ALA A 96 23.69 -27.01 -17.25
CA ALA A 96 22.40 -26.99 -16.58
C ALA A 96 22.42 -26.43 -15.16
N VAL A 97 21.27 -25.89 -14.76
CA VAL A 97 21.00 -25.47 -13.38
C VAL A 97 19.74 -26.14 -12.90
N ILE A 98 19.84 -26.82 -11.76
CA ILE A 98 18.71 -27.46 -11.09
C ILE A 98 18.35 -26.61 -9.87
N VAL A 99 17.20 -25.93 -9.93
CA VAL A 99 16.67 -25.17 -8.81
C VAL A 99 15.85 -26.08 -7.90
N ILE A 100 16.21 -26.15 -6.62
CA ILE A 100 15.58 -26.99 -5.61
C ILE A 100 15.10 -26.14 -4.43
N ASP A 101 14.12 -26.63 -3.69
CA ASP A 101 13.54 -25.95 -2.52
C ASP A 101 14.27 -26.27 -1.20
N HIS A 102 14.85 -27.47 -1.08
CA HIS A 102 15.53 -27.91 0.13
C HIS A 102 16.84 -28.64 -0.19
N GLN A 103 17.84 -28.48 0.68
CA GLN A 103 19.17 -29.09 0.52
C GLN A 103 19.13 -30.62 0.51
N ASP A 104 18.12 -31.24 1.14
CA ASP A 104 17.97 -32.70 1.16
C ASP A 104 17.72 -33.31 -0.23
N LYS A 105 17.28 -32.49 -1.19
CA LYS A 105 17.02 -32.91 -2.58
C LYS A 105 18.27 -32.82 -3.47
N VAL A 106 19.42 -32.44 -2.93
CA VAL A 106 20.70 -32.49 -3.66
C VAL A 106 21.07 -33.96 -3.87
N SER A 107 20.66 -34.51 -5.02
CA SER A 107 21.00 -35.88 -5.41
C SER A 107 22.51 -36.00 -5.62
N LYS A 108 23.13 -36.95 -4.93
CA LYS A 108 24.53 -37.31 -5.17
C LYS A 108 24.59 -38.20 -6.42
N GLU A 109 25.20 -37.67 -7.47
CA GLU A 109 25.96 -38.40 -8.50
C GLU A 109 25.22 -39.12 -9.65
N THR A 110 23.91 -39.41 -9.62
CA THR A 110 23.31 -40.26 -10.69
C THR A 110 22.39 -39.58 -11.72
N GLU A 111 21.96 -38.33 -11.50
CA GLU A 111 21.05 -37.60 -12.43
C GLU A 111 21.68 -36.34 -13.05
N ILE A 112 23.00 -36.19 -12.95
CA ILE A 112 23.70 -34.91 -13.19
C ILE A 112 24.25 -34.83 -14.63
N ASP A 113 24.47 -35.98 -15.26
CA ASP A 113 25.10 -36.08 -16.57
C ASP A 113 24.00 -36.08 -17.65
N ASP A 114 24.06 -35.14 -18.59
CA ASP A 114 23.16 -34.93 -19.75
C ASP A 114 21.91 -34.05 -19.58
N LEU A 115 21.83 -33.22 -18.53
CA LEU A 115 20.80 -32.17 -18.45
C LEU A 115 21.25 -30.90 -19.18
N LEU A 116 20.31 -30.23 -19.84
CA LEU A 116 20.55 -28.96 -20.53
C LEU A 116 19.51 -27.93 -20.12
N GLY A 117 19.97 -26.74 -19.74
CA GLY A 117 19.10 -25.61 -19.43
C GLY A 117 18.68 -25.55 -17.97
N VAL A 118 17.42 -25.16 -17.73
CA VAL A 118 16.90 -24.90 -16.38
C VAL A 118 15.90 -25.98 -15.99
N HIS A 119 16.19 -26.67 -14.89
CA HIS A 119 15.33 -27.68 -14.30
C HIS A 119 14.87 -27.25 -12.92
N HIS A 120 13.65 -27.64 -12.55
CA HIS A 120 13.05 -27.26 -11.28
C HIS A 120 12.59 -28.51 -10.53
N LYS A 121 13.09 -28.70 -9.31
CA LYS A 121 12.55 -29.68 -8.34
C LYS A 121 11.99 -28.91 -7.15
N PHE A 122 10.93 -28.15 -7.41
CA PHE A 122 10.25 -27.28 -6.45
C PHE A 122 8.84 -27.82 -6.18
N GLU A 123 8.41 -27.86 -4.91
CA GLU A 123 7.05 -28.33 -4.58
C GLU A 123 5.98 -27.26 -4.80
N ALA A 124 6.32 -25.98 -4.61
CA ALA A 124 5.35 -24.89 -4.64
C ALA A 124 5.11 -24.38 -6.08
N THR A 125 3.98 -24.78 -6.68
CA THR A 125 3.64 -24.50 -8.09
C THR A 125 3.45 -23.02 -8.44
N ASP A 126 3.19 -22.17 -7.45
CA ASP A 126 3.00 -20.72 -7.59
C ASP A 126 4.29 -19.91 -7.29
N SER A 127 5.43 -20.59 -7.17
CA SER A 127 6.74 -19.98 -6.92
C SER A 127 7.24 -19.12 -8.09
N LEU A 128 7.96 -18.05 -7.77
CA LEU A 128 8.64 -17.21 -8.77
C LEU A 128 9.79 -17.93 -9.48
N VAL A 129 10.25 -19.07 -8.97
CA VAL A 129 11.25 -19.94 -9.60
C VAL A 129 10.83 -20.35 -11.02
N TYR A 130 9.54 -20.60 -11.23
CA TYR A 130 8.99 -20.96 -12.55
C TYR A 130 8.78 -19.75 -13.47
N GLY A 131 8.95 -18.54 -12.96
CA GLY A 131 8.77 -17.30 -13.71
C GLY A 131 9.86 -17.10 -14.75
N ALA A 132 9.49 -16.43 -15.85
CA ALA A 132 10.43 -16.09 -16.92
C ALA A 132 11.62 -15.24 -16.44
N GLY A 133 11.46 -14.46 -15.37
CA GLY A 133 12.53 -13.64 -14.82
C GLY A 133 13.70 -14.46 -14.26
N VAL A 134 13.42 -15.47 -13.43
CA VAL A 134 14.45 -16.38 -12.90
C VAL A 134 15.10 -17.18 -14.04
N GLN A 135 14.30 -17.68 -14.99
CA GLN A 135 14.82 -18.40 -16.16
C GLN A 135 15.75 -17.53 -17.02
N GLN A 136 15.40 -16.27 -17.25
CA GLN A 136 16.25 -15.33 -17.99
C GLN A 136 17.55 -15.01 -17.26
N ILE A 137 17.52 -14.90 -15.93
CA ILE A 137 18.72 -14.69 -15.12
C ILE A 137 19.65 -15.88 -15.28
N ILE A 138 19.15 -17.09 -15.01
CA ILE A 138 19.93 -18.33 -15.14
C ILE A 138 20.47 -18.49 -16.57
N GLY A 139 19.63 -18.21 -17.57
CA GLY A 139 20.01 -18.31 -18.98
C GLY A 139 21.20 -17.43 -19.39
N ARG A 140 21.49 -16.34 -18.68
CA ARG A 140 22.69 -15.51 -18.93
C ARG A 140 23.97 -16.20 -18.51
N TYR A 141 23.89 -17.10 -17.52
CA TYR A 141 25.03 -17.84 -16.99
C TYR A 141 25.26 -19.17 -17.70
N LEU A 142 24.24 -19.72 -18.36
CA LEU A 142 24.39 -20.93 -19.16
C LEU A 142 25.44 -20.73 -20.28
N GLY A 143 26.28 -21.74 -20.50
CA GLY A 143 27.39 -21.72 -21.45
C GLY A 143 28.62 -20.93 -21.00
N GLN A 144 28.58 -20.25 -19.85
CA GLN A 144 29.73 -19.55 -19.27
C GLN A 144 30.58 -20.49 -18.39
N PRO A 145 31.87 -20.16 -18.17
CA PRO A 145 32.70 -20.90 -17.22
C PRO A 145 32.14 -20.82 -15.80
N ILE A 146 32.12 -21.96 -15.13
CA ILE A 146 31.69 -22.08 -13.74
C ILE A 146 32.84 -21.60 -12.85
N THR A 147 32.66 -20.45 -12.22
CA THR A 147 33.53 -19.91 -11.17
C THR A 147 32.70 -19.65 -9.91
N LEU A 148 33.34 -19.65 -8.73
CA LEU A 148 32.62 -19.33 -7.49
C LEU A 148 32.03 -17.92 -7.53
N ARG A 149 32.74 -16.96 -8.14
CA ARG A 149 32.23 -15.60 -8.34
C ARG A 149 30.96 -15.59 -9.19
N ASN A 150 30.95 -16.26 -10.34
CA ASN A 150 29.80 -16.25 -11.26
C ASN A 150 28.58 -16.92 -10.61
N LEU A 151 28.79 -18.02 -9.89
CA LEU A 151 27.76 -18.72 -9.14
C LEU A 151 27.15 -17.81 -8.05
N ASN A 152 27.96 -17.14 -7.26
CA ASN A 152 27.48 -16.21 -6.24
C ASN A 152 26.82 -14.96 -6.85
N GLN A 153 27.27 -14.51 -8.03
CA GLN A 153 26.61 -13.43 -8.77
C GLN A 153 25.23 -13.86 -9.29
N MET A 154 25.11 -15.08 -9.83
CA MET A 154 23.82 -15.65 -10.23
C MET A 154 22.85 -15.73 -9.05
N ALA A 155 23.29 -16.23 -7.89
CA ALA A 155 22.49 -16.28 -6.67
C ALA A 155 22.01 -14.87 -6.26
N ARG A 156 22.91 -13.88 -6.28
CA ARG A 156 22.58 -12.48 -6.01
C ARG A 156 21.54 -11.92 -6.98
N ASP A 157 21.69 -12.17 -8.28
CA ASP A 157 20.77 -11.65 -9.29
C ASP A 157 19.37 -12.25 -9.12
N ILE A 158 19.27 -13.53 -8.73
CA ILE A 158 18.01 -14.16 -8.36
C ILE A 158 17.39 -13.45 -7.14
N ILE A 159 18.16 -13.22 -6.06
CA ILE A 159 17.67 -12.50 -4.86
C ILE A 159 17.16 -11.10 -5.22
N LEU A 160 17.89 -10.36 -6.08
CA LEU A 160 17.47 -9.04 -6.54
C LEU A 160 16.14 -9.10 -7.31
N HIS A 161 15.95 -10.10 -8.17
CA HIS A 161 14.70 -10.27 -8.89
C HIS A 161 13.51 -10.56 -7.97
N TYR A 162 13.71 -11.35 -6.92
CA TYR A 162 12.70 -11.58 -5.88
C TYR A 162 12.33 -10.29 -5.13
N ARG A 163 13.31 -9.45 -4.80
CA ARG A 163 13.11 -8.13 -4.20
C ARG A 163 12.32 -7.18 -5.12
N ASP A 164 12.62 -7.19 -6.41
CA ASP A 164 11.89 -6.42 -7.41
C ASP A 164 10.43 -6.90 -7.54
N CYS A 165 10.22 -8.21 -7.40
CA CYS A 165 8.89 -8.84 -7.32
C CYS A 165 8.20 -8.69 -5.96
N LYS A 166 8.71 -7.84 -5.05
CA LYS A 166 8.14 -7.53 -3.74
C LYS A 166 8.12 -8.71 -2.76
N GLN A 167 9.04 -9.67 -2.93
CA GLN A 167 9.27 -10.80 -2.02
C GLN A 167 10.73 -10.75 -1.52
N PRO A 168 11.06 -9.86 -0.56
CA PRO A 168 12.45 -9.53 -0.25
C PRO A 168 13.18 -10.57 0.60
N ILE A 169 12.45 -11.44 1.31
CA ILE A 169 13.01 -12.45 2.21
C ILE A 169 13.01 -13.80 1.48
N VAL A 170 14.12 -14.05 0.79
CA VAL A 170 14.44 -15.29 0.10
C VAL A 170 15.90 -15.62 0.39
N ASP A 171 16.19 -16.90 0.61
CA ASP A 171 17.56 -17.38 0.71
C ASP A 171 17.91 -18.16 -0.56
N VAL A 172 19.06 -17.84 -1.16
CA VAL A 172 19.56 -18.52 -2.36
C VAL A 172 20.96 -19.01 -2.07
N ALA A 173 21.10 -20.31 -1.89
CA ALA A 173 22.34 -20.95 -1.50
C ALA A 173 22.80 -21.96 -2.55
N ILE A 174 24.12 -22.06 -2.71
CA ILE A 174 24.74 -23.04 -3.59
C ILE A 174 25.44 -24.06 -2.69
N PRO A 175 24.85 -25.26 -2.50
CA PRO A 175 25.40 -26.25 -1.60
C PRO A 175 26.75 -26.77 -2.11
N GLU A 176 27.58 -27.25 -1.19
CA GLU A 176 28.83 -27.92 -1.54
C GLU A 176 28.54 -29.18 -2.34
N GLN A 177 29.00 -29.20 -3.59
CA GLN A 177 28.78 -30.30 -4.53
C GLN A 177 30.00 -30.47 -5.44
N ARG A 178 30.18 -31.68 -5.96
CA ARG A 178 31.19 -31.94 -7.00
C ARG A 178 30.59 -31.61 -8.36
N ILE A 179 31.23 -30.70 -9.09
CA ILE A 179 30.79 -30.26 -10.41
C ILE A 179 31.63 -31.00 -11.45
N THR A 180 31.08 -32.07 -12.03
CA THR A 180 31.78 -32.91 -13.03
C THR A 180 31.23 -32.69 -14.44
N GLY A 181 29.90 -32.61 -14.58
CA GLY A 181 29.19 -32.52 -15.88
C GLY A 181 28.57 -31.16 -16.18
N GLY A 182 29.12 -30.06 -15.66
CA GLY A 182 28.60 -28.71 -15.96
C GLY A 182 27.21 -28.41 -15.37
N THR A 183 26.65 -29.28 -14.54
CA THR A 183 25.36 -29.11 -13.87
C THR A 183 25.54 -28.62 -12.43
N VAL A 184 24.76 -27.62 -12.01
CA VAL A 184 24.82 -27.03 -10.66
C VAL A 184 23.44 -27.03 -10.00
N HIS A 185 23.37 -27.50 -8.76
CA HIS A 185 22.20 -27.32 -7.91
C HIS A 185 22.21 -25.95 -7.24
N VAL A 186 21.08 -25.26 -7.28
CA VAL A 186 20.84 -23.99 -6.57
C VAL A 186 19.63 -24.20 -5.67
N VAL A 187 19.81 -23.96 -4.38
CA VAL A 187 18.74 -24.05 -3.38
C VAL A 187 18.12 -22.68 -3.24
N VAL A 188 16.82 -22.57 -3.53
CA VAL A 188 16.04 -21.34 -3.33
C VAL A 188 15.02 -21.61 -2.23
N THR A 189 15.23 -21.01 -1.07
CA THR A 189 14.31 -21.14 0.06
C THR A 189 13.41 -19.91 0.12
N GLU A 190 12.16 -20.08 -0.31
CA GLU A 190 11.14 -19.04 -0.20
C GLU A 190 10.57 -19.01 1.23
N THR A 191 10.88 -17.94 1.96
CA THR A 191 10.52 -17.86 3.37
C THR A 191 9.02 -17.72 3.57
N ARG A 192 8.48 -18.53 4.49
CA ARG A 192 7.07 -18.49 4.92
C ARG A 192 6.91 -17.91 6.32
N ILE A 193 5.77 -17.31 6.56
CA ILE A 193 5.42 -16.73 7.87
C ILE A 193 5.07 -17.87 8.82
N ASP A 194 5.85 -18.07 9.90
CA ASP A 194 5.51 -19.03 10.97
C ASP A 194 4.51 -18.39 11.91
N ARG A 195 4.86 -17.26 12.52
CA ARG A 195 3.98 -16.55 13.47
C ARG A 195 3.86 -15.08 13.14
N ILE A 196 2.70 -14.54 13.51
CA ILE A 196 2.42 -13.12 13.50
C ILE A 196 2.28 -12.69 14.96
N VAL A 197 3.19 -11.83 15.41
CA VAL A 197 3.25 -11.37 16.81
C VAL A 197 3.03 -9.87 16.86
N VAL A 198 2.18 -9.41 17.78
CA VAL A 198 1.96 -7.98 18.04
C VAL A 198 2.53 -7.63 19.40
N GLN A 199 3.55 -6.76 19.43
CA GLN A 199 4.16 -6.30 20.68
C GLN A 199 3.50 -5.01 21.18
N PRO A 200 3.18 -4.92 22.48
CA PRO A 200 2.45 -3.79 23.05
C PRO A 200 3.32 -2.53 23.12
N GLY A 201 2.69 -1.38 22.85
CA GLY A 201 3.30 -0.05 23.03
C GLY A 201 2.92 0.64 24.34
N GLY A 202 2.03 0.02 25.14
CA GLY A 202 1.67 0.43 26.50
C GLY A 202 0.28 1.04 26.66
N TYR A 203 -0.28 1.70 25.64
CA TYR A 203 -1.60 2.36 25.73
C TYR A 203 -2.71 1.61 24.98
N PHE A 204 -2.37 0.86 23.93
CA PHE A 204 -3.35 0.09 23.14
C PHE A 204 -3.23 -1.42 23.41
N ASP A 205 -4.37 -2.13 23.35
CA ASP A 205 -4.42 -3.59 23.50
C ASP A 205 -3.95 -4.30 22.23
N CYS A 206 -3.00 -5.23 22.37
CA CYS A 206 -2.50 -6.07 21.28
C CYS A 206 -3.57 -6.95 20.64
N CYS A 207 -4.54 -7.44 21.43
CA CYS A 207 -5.60 -8.31 20.91
C CYS A 207 -6.50 -7.55 19.93
N GLU A 208 -6.78 -6.28 20.22
CA GLU A 208 -7.53 -5.43 19.29
C GLU A 208 -6.69 -5.05 18.07
N LEU A 209 -5.39 -4.80 18.23
CA LEU A 209 -4.48 -4.50 17.12
C LEU A 209 -4.35 -5.66 16.13
N SER A 210 -4.24 -6.90 16.61
CA SER A 210 -4.08 -8.07 15.74
C SER A 210 -5.29 -8.28 14.81
N ARG A 211 -6.49 -7.85 15.21
CA ARG A 211 -7.71 -7.91 14.38
C ARG A 211 -7.65 -7.01 13.13
N TRP A 212 -6.75 -6.03 13.11
CA TRP A 212 -6.54 -5.16 11.96
C TRP A 212 -5.55 -5.73 10.95
N ILE A 213 -4.80 -6.77 11.32
CA ILE A 213 -3.94 -7.53 10.42
C ILE A 213 -4.83 -8.51 9.66
N ARG A 214 -5.08 -8.24 8.37
CA ARG A 214 -6.00 -9.03 7.55
C ARG A 214 -5.33 -9.63 6.32
N CYS A 215 -4.34 -8.93 5.77
CA CYS A 215 -3.68 -9.31 4.53
C CYS A 215 -2.57 -10.34 4.78
N THR A 216 -1.82 -10.18 5.85
CA THR A 216 -0.71 -11.06 6.27
C THR A 216 -1.26 -12.25 7.04
N GLN A 217 -0.91 -13.47 6.61
CA GLN A 217 -1.40 -14.72 7.19
C GLN A 217 -0.25 -15.69 7.46
N THR A 218 -0.39 -16.51 8.50
CA THR A 218 0.54 -17.61 8.77
C THR A 218 0.53 -18.62 7.62
N GLY A 219 1.71 -19.09 7.21
CA GLY A 219 1.92 -20.02 6.10
C GLY A 219 2.11 -19.35 4.74
N ASP A 220 1.72 -18.09 4.60
CA ASP A 220 1.96 -17.31 3.38
C ASP A 220 3.44 -16.97 3.23
N ARG A 221 3.86 -16.74 1.98
CA ARG A 221 5.16 -16.11 1.69
C ARG A 221 5.15 -14.66 2.13
N ILE A 222 6.33 -14.16 2.49
CA ILE A 222 6.51 -12.76 2.84
C ILE A 222 6.37 -11.90 1.58
N TYR A 223 5.31 -11.10 1.53
CA TYR A 223 4.97 -10.25 0.40
C TYR A 223 4.74 -8.81 0.88
N GLU A 224 5.57 -7.88 0.41
CA GLU A 224 5.59 -6.49 0.91
C GLU A 224 4.22 -5.79 0.82
N PRO A 225 3.44 -5.87 -0.27
CA PRO A 225 2.18 -5.13 -0.36
C PRO A 225 1.13 -5.55 0.67
N LYS A 226 1.14 -6.82 1.10
CA LYS A 226 0.28 -7.29 2.20
C LYS A 226 0.70 -6.65 3.52
N LEU A 227 2.01 -6.65 3.80
CA LEU A 227 2.60 -6.04 4.99
C LEU A 227 2.39 -4.52 5.04
N GLU A 228 2.64 -3.83 3.93
CA GLU A 228 2.41 -2.38 3.79
C GLU A 228 0.94 -2.02 4.00
N SER A 229 0.01 -2.83 3.48
CA SER A 229 -1.43 -2.62 3.68
C SER A 229 -1.83 -2.76 5.14
N ASP A 230 -1.37 -3.82 5.82
CA ASP A 230 -1.65 -4.02 7.24
C ASP A 230 -1.02 -2.90 8.09
N LEU A 231 0.23 -2.51 7.80
CA LEU A 231 0.90 -1.38 8.45
C LEU A 231 0.15 -0.06 8.23
N PHE A 232 -0.36 0.19 7.02
CA PHE A 232 -1.13 1.38 6.72
C PHE A 232 -2.38 1.48 7.59
N TRP A 233 -3.12 0.37 7.75
CA TRP A 233 -4.31 0.32 8.61
C TRP A 233 -3.96 0.46 10.09
N LEU A 234 -2.91 -0.21 10.54
CA LEU A 234 -2.44 -0.11 11.93
C LEU A 234 -1.98 1.30 12.30
N ASN A 235 -1.41 2.06 11.36
CA ASN A 235 -0.91 3.42 11.55
C ASN A 235 -1.94 4.53 11.27
N GLN A 236 -3.21 4.21 11.05
CA GLN A 236 -4.26 5.24 10.92
C GLN A 236 -4.49 6.03 12.21
N ASN A 237 -4.16 5.43 13.37
CA ASN A 237 -4.26 6.13 14.65
C ASN A 237 -3.03 7.00 14.87
N PRO A 238 -3.18 8.33 15.01
CA PRO A 238 -2.03 9.21 15.13
C PRO A 238 -1.34 9.19 16.50
N PHE A 239 -1.87 8.45 17.47
CA PHE A 239 -1.24 8.22 18.78
C PHE A 239 -0.43 6.91 18.83
N ARG A 240 -0.29 6.24 17.70
CA ARG A 240 0.40 4.96 17.59
C ARG A 240 1.27 4.96 16.35
N LYS A 241 2.48 4.43 16.48
CA LYS A 241 3.33 4.09 15.36
C LYS A 241 3.68 2.62 15.43
N VAL A 242 3.27 1.83 14.45
CA VAL A 242 3.59 0.41 14.31
C VAL A 242 4.68 0.25 13.26
N THR A 243 5.73 -0.47 13.62
CA THR A 243 6.81 -0.87 12.70
C THR A 243 6.85 -2.39 12.59
N LEU A 244 7.53 -2.88 11.56
CA LEU A 244 7.80 -4.31 11.38
C LEU A 244 9.20 -4.66 11.83
N ASP A 245 9.33 -5.88 12.33
CA ASP A 245 10.60 -6.55 12.60
C ASP A 245 10.47 -8.02 12.17
N PHE A 246 11.55 -8.60 11.68
CA PHE A 246 11.58 -9.99 11.22
C PHE A 246 12.55 -10.78 12.08
N GLN A 247 12.11 -11.94 12.55
CA GLN A 247 12.96 -12.84 13.33
C GLN A 247 12.96 -14.24 12.72
N PRO A 248 14.10 -14.96 12.75
CA PRO A 248 14.12 -16.36 12.33
C PRO A 248 13.05 -17.17 13.07
N GLY A 249 12.25 -17.92 12.32
CA GLY A 249 11.17 -18.75 12.86
C GLY A 249 11.68 -20.05 13.49
N ALA A 250 10.75 -20.88 13.97
CA ALA A 250 11.10 -22.14 14.61
C ALA A 250 11.66 -23.20 13.65
N ASN A 251 11.29 -23.14 12.36
CA ASN A 251 11.67 -24.10 11.34
C ASN A 251 12.60 -23.42 10.31
N SER A 252 13.39 -24.23 9.59
CA SER A 252 14.18 -23.72 8.47
C SER A 252 13.25 -23.16 7.38
N GLY A 253 13.63 -22.04 6.78
CA GLY A 253 12.81 -21.36 5.77
C GLY A 253 11.54 -20.69 6.32
N THR A 254 11.43 -20.51 7.64
CA THR A 254 10.34 -19.72 8.23
C THR A 254 10.83 -18.49 8.96
N THR A 255 9.97 -17.49 9.08
CA THR A 255 10.25 -16.22 9.73
C THR A 255 9.02 -15.74 10.48
N ASP A 256 9.25 -15.23 11.69
CA ASP A 256 8.23 -14.58 12.50
C ASP A 256 8.15 -13.10 12.13
N VAL A 257 6.93 -12.63 11.89
CA VAL A 257 6.63 -11.23 11.58
C VAL A 257 6.13 -10.55 12.84
N ILE A 258 6.89 -9.56 13.31
CA ILE A 258 6.62 -8.86 14.56
C ILE A 258 6.19 -7.43 14.27
N PHE A 259 4.96 -7.12 14.63
CA PHE A 259 4.41 -5.77 14.61
C PHE A 259 4.71 -5.10 15.95
N LYS A 260 5.66 -4.18 15.98
CA LYS A 260 6.06 -3.44 17.19
C LYS A 260 5.28 -2.14 17.28
N SER A 261 4.44 -2.00 18.30
CA SER A 261 3.71 -0.76 18.56
C SER A 261 4.55 0.17 19.44
N CYS A 262 4.76 1.40 18.99
CA CYS A 262 5.28 2.51 19.77
C CYS A 262 4.14 3.50 20.01
N ASP A 263 3.58 3.48 21.22
CA ASP A 263 2.43 4.29 21.56
C ASP A 263 2.87 5.60 22.20
N VAL A 264 2.17 6.68 21.86
CA VAL A 264 2.28 7.96 22.57
C VAL A 264 1.00 8.23 23.35
N ARG A 265 1.12 8.96 24.45
CA ARG A 265 -0.03 9.27 25.31
C ARG A 265 -1.14 9.95 24.47
N PRO A 266 -2.38 9.42 24.45
CA PRO A 266 -3.44 9.89 23.57
C PRO A 266 -4.13 11.16 24.11
N LEU A 267 -3.37 12.23 24.28
CA LEU A 267 -3.86 13.53 24.74
C LEU A 267 -3.66 14.58 23.64
N ARG A 268 -4.72 15.30 23.29
CA ARG A 268 -4.67 16.47 22.42
C ARG A 268 -5.44 17.62 23.06
N GLY A 269 -4.81 18.78 23.12
CA GLY A 269 -5.45 20.04 23.46
C GLY A 269 -5.55 20.91 22.21
N TYR A 270 -6.66 21.63 22.08
CA TYR A 270 -6.86 22.61 21.03
C TYR A 270 -7.27 23.92 21.69
N ILE A 271 -6.71 25.02 21.21
CA ILE A 271 -7.11 26.37 21.59
C ILE A 271 -7.52 27.06 20.29
N GLY A 272 -8.77 27.52 20.25
CA GLY A 272 -9.32 28.31 19.15
C GLY A 272 -9.54 29.74 19.62
N LEU A 273 -9.37 30.70 18.70
CA LEU A 273 -9.54 32.14 18.91
C LEU A 273 -10.74 32.64 18.10
#